data_AF-R9IU06-F1
#
_entry.id   AF-R9IU06-F1
#
_cell.length_a   1.000
_cell.length_b   1.000
_cell.length_c   1.000
_cell.angle_alpha   90.00
_cell.angle_beta   90.00
_cell.angle_gamma   90.00
#
_symmetry.space_group_name_H-M   'P 1'
#
loop_
_entity.id
_entity.type
_entity.pdbx_description
1 polymer ?
#
loop_
_entity_poly.entity_id
_entity_poly.type
_entity_poly.pdbx_seq_one_letter_code
_entity_poly.pdbx_strand_id
1 'polypeptide(L)'
;MLEELMAVTKAVAEDVLLYNGDSFLIPLFLIALLFLWVTEKDRKVRVVLLYLVAALVVVFLCPVYAWIGMKIDQDVYYRVLWSLPVGVLVCYSAVRLMTRFRLLVSKALVFVMAVLIFILQGDLVYTKTLYFKASNAYHIPQEVIDVADAIKLDNYKPVAVLPSELLPYLRQYTADIYTPYGRNMVEPAWNFQNALYDAMEGDPYAYDVAEVARCARNEKCAFVVLFSGKQMRGSMEEEGYFLFRFVQNYFIYMDYNYYWVYKEQGLLDEDVIEAGG
;
A
#
# COMPACT_ATOMS: atom_id res chain seq x y z
N MET A 1 -21.48 13.94 -23.68
CA MET A 1 -20.19 14.20 -24.36
C MET A 1 -19.50 15.51 -23.93
N LEU A 2 -20.04 16.71 -24.18
CA LEU A 2 -19.34 17.95 -23.78
C LEU A 2 -19.23 18.11 -22.25
N GLU A 3 -20.30 17.79 -21.52
CA GLU A 3 -20.32 17.79 -20.05
C GLU A 3 -19.37 16.74 -19.45
N GLU A 4 -19.33 15.53 -20.03
CA GLU A 4 -18.37 14.49 -19.66
C GLU A 4 -16.92 14.94 -19.87
N LEU A 5 -16.62 15.58 -21.00
CA LEU A 5 -15.29 16.12 -21.29
C LEU A 5 -14.90 17.22 -20.30
N MET A 6 -15.84 18.08 -19.89
CA MET A 6 -15.59 19.07 -18.83
C MET A 6 -15.31 18.40 -17.48
N ALA A 7 -16.06 17.37 -17.10
CA ALA A 7 -15.82 16.62 -15.88
C ALA A 7 -14.45 15.94 -15.88
N VAL A 8 -14.09 15.28 -16.99
CA VAL A 8 -12.76 14.67 -17.17
C VAL A 8 -11.65 15.72 -17.11
N THR A 9 -11.83 16.88 -17.73
CA THR A 9 -10.82 17.95 -17.70
C THR A 9 -10.58 18.42 -16.26
N LYS A 10 -11.63 18.52 -15.45
CA LYS A 10 -11.51 18.86 -14.03
C LYS A 10 -10.78 17.75 -13.26
N ALA A 11 -11.13 16.49 -13.50
CA ALA A 11 -10.47 15.34 -12.87
C ALA A 11 -8.97 15.28 -13.22
N VAL A 12 -8.60 15.51 -14.49
CA VAL A 12 -7.19 15.60 -14.91
C VAL A 12 -6.46 16.73 -14.18
N ALA A 13 -7.10 17.88 -13.98
CA ALA A 13 -6.49 18.97 -13.23
C ALA A 13 -6.27 18.59 -11.75
N GLU A 14 -7.22 17.89 -11.14
CA GLU A 14 -7.09 17.34 -9.78
C GLU A 14 -5.96 16.29 -9.71
N ASP A 15 -5.84 15.40 -10.70
CA ASP A 15 -4.76 14.41 -10.80
C ASP A 15 -3.38 15.07 -10.94
N VAL A 16 -3.29 16.17 -11.68
CA VAL A 16 -2.06 16.96 -11.81
C VAL A 16 -1.69 17.62 -10.48
N LEU A 17 -2.67 18.15 -9.75
CA LEU A 17 -2.44 18.71 -8.41
C LEU A 17 -2.02 17.62 -7.42
N LEU A 18 -2.66 16.44 -7.47
CA LEU A 18 -2.31 15.28 -6.66
C LEU A 18 -0.89 14.79 -6.97
N TYR A 19 -0.51 14.73 -8.24
CA TYR A 19 0.84 14.35 -8.67
C TYR A 19 1.90 15.36 -8.22
N ASN A 20 1.56 16.65 -8.21
CA ASN A 20 2.44 17.68 -7.65
C ASN A 20 2.55 17.56 -6.12
N GLY A 21 1.46 17.20 -5.45
CA GLY A 21 1.33 17.31 -4.00
C GLY A 21 1.65 18.73 -3.51
N ASP A 22 2.16 18.83 -2.29
CA ASP A 22 2.66 20.09 -1.71
C ASP A 22 4.07 20.47 -2.19
N SER A 23 4.58 19.82 -3.25
CA SER A 23 5.94 20.03 -3.74
C SER A 23 6.01 21.02 -4.91
N PHE A 24 7.21 21.48 -5.25
CA PHE A 24 7.46 22.31 -6.43
C PHE A 24 7.82 21.48 -7.68
N LEU A 25 7.41 20.22 -7.75
CA LEU A 25 7.80 19.28 -8.80
C LEU A 25 7.37 19.74 -10.20
N ILE A 26 6.08 20.06 -10.39
CA ILE A 26 5.55 20.44 -11.71
C ILE A 26 6.11 21.79 -12.18
N PRO A 27 6.13 22.85 -11.35
CA PRO A 27 6.77 24.11 -11.73
C PRO A 27 8.26 23.93 -12.10
N LEU A 28 9.01 23.15 -11.31
CA LEU A 28 10.42 22.87 -11.58
C LEU A 28 10.59 22.13 -12.92
N PHE A 29 9.73 21.15 -13.19
CA PHE A 29 9.68 20.44 -14.45
C PHE A 29 9.42 21.37 -15.64
N LEU A 30 8.42 22.26 -15.55
CA LEU A 30 8.09 23.20 -16.62
C LEU A 30 9.22 24.20 -16.88
N ILE A 31 9.85 24.72 -15.83
CA ILE A 31 11.02 25.59 -15.94
C ILE A 31 12.17 24.86 -16.64
N ALA A 32 12.43 23.61 -16.25
CA ALA A 32 13.46 22.78 -16.86
C ALA A 32 13.16 22.47 -18.34
N LEU A 33 11.91 22.16 -18.67
CA LEU A 33 11.45 21.91 -20.05
C LEU A 33 11.66 23.15 -20.93
N LEU A 34 11.21 24.33 -20.46
CA LEU A 34 11.40 25.60 -21.17
C LEU A 34 12.88 25.97 -21.30
N PHE A 35 13.67 25.76 -20.25
CA PHE A 35 15.12 25.99 -20.27
C PHE A 35 15.80 25.12 -21.33
N LEU A 36 15.52 23.82 -21.40
CA LEU A 36 16.09 22.96 -22.44
C LEU A 36 15.57 23.35 -23.82
N TRP A 37 14.32 23.82 -23.93
CA TRP A 37 13.76 24.27 -25.20
C TRP A 37 14.58 25.41 -25.81
N VAL A 38 15.05 26.35 -24.99
CA VAL A 38 15.87 27.48 -25.46
C VAL A 38 17.34 27.08 -25.63
N THR A 39 17.85 26.16 -24.82
CA THR A 39 19.29 26.01 -24.63
C THR A 39 19.90 24.74 -25.21
N GLU A 40 19.10 23.71 -25.45
CA GLU A 40 19.57 22.49 -26.07
C GLU A 40 19.55 22.61 -27.59
N LYS A 41 20.66 22.21 -28.22
CA LYS A 41 20.87 22.26 -29.68
C LYS A 41 21.08 20.87 -30.27
N ASP A 42 21.47 19.88 -29.46
CA ASP A 42 21.63 18.51 -29.93
C ASP A 42 20.26 17.91 -30.29
N ARG A 43 20.09 17.57 -31.57
CA ARG A 43 18.84 17.01 -32.09
C ARG A 43 18.44 15.72 -31.38
N LYS A 44 19.40 14.84 -31.04
CA LYS A 44 19.10 13.56 -30.38
C LYS A 44 18.51 13.79 -28.99
N VAL A 45 19.13 14.69 -28.23
CA VAL A 45 18.66 15.05 -26.87
C VAL A 45 17.31 15.75 -26.94
N ARG A 46 17.11 16.69 -27.87
CA ARG A 46 15.81 17.36 -28.04
C ARG A 46 14.69 16.38 -28.39
N VAL A 47 14.95 15.38 -29.23
CA VAL A 47 13.93 14.37 -29.54
C VAL A 47 13.49 13.61 -28.30
N VAL A 48 14.45 13.14 -27.49
CA VAL A 48 14.17 12.27 -26.33
C VAL A 48 13.65 13.04 -25.11
N LEU A 49 14.31 14.14 -24.73
CA LEU A 49 13.99 14.85 -23.48
C LEU A 49 13.04 16.04 -23.67
N LEU A 50 12.88 16.57 -24.88
CA LEU A 50 11.96 17.69 -25.12
C LEU A 50 10.72 17.25 -25.88
N TYR A 51 10.88 16.76 -27.11
CA TYR A 51 9.74 16.51 -27.98
C TYR A 51 8.90 15.32 -27.50
N LEU A 52 9.53 14.20 -27.16
CA LEU A 52 8.82 13.05 -26.60
C LEU A 52 8.13 13.43 -25.28
N VAL A 53 8.85 14.08 -24.37
CA VAL A 53 8.30 14.44 -23.05
C VAL A 53 7.15 15.43 -23.17
N ALA A 54 7.31 16.49 -23.99
CA ALA A 54 6.24 17.45 -24.23
C ALA A 54 5.03 16.79 -24.93
N ALA A 55 5.27 15.88 -25.88
CA ALA A 55 4.20 15.12 -26.52
C ALA A 55 3.45 14.25 -25.51
N LEU A 56 4.16 13.54 -24.63
CA LEU A 56 3.56 12.74 -23.55
C LEU A 56 2.71 13.62 -22.62
N VAL A 57 3.22 14.79 -22.21
CA VAL A 57 2.45 15.75 -21.41
C VAL A 57 1.16 16.15 -22.13
N VAL A 58 1.24 16.53 -23.41
CA VAL A 58 0.06 16.91 -24.20
C VAL A 58 -0.94 15.75 -24.32
N VAL A 59 -0.47 14.53 -24.54
CA VAL A 59 -1.33 13.33 -24.64
C VAL A 59 -1.98 13.00 -23.30
N PHE A 60 -1.21 12.97 -22.21
CA PHE A 60 -1.73 12.62 -20.88
C PHE A 60 -2.67 13.68 -20.31
N LEU A 61 -2.51 14.95 -20.70
CA LEU A 61 -3.44 16.03 -20.34
C LEU A 61 -4.60 16.17 -21.33
N CYS A 62 -4.59 15.43 -22.45
CA CYS A 62 -5.67 15.48 -23.43
C CYS A 62 -6.95 14.88 -22.82
N PRO A 63 -8.07 15.62 -22.77
CA PRO A 63 -9.32 15.13 -22.18
C PRO A 63 -9.84 13.85 -22.86
N VAL A 64 -9.56 13.65 -24.15
CA VAL A 64 -9.98 12.45 -24.88
C VAL A 64 -9.20 11.21 -24.40
N TYR A 65 -7.89 11.34 -24.24
CA TYR A 65 -7.06 10.26 -23.72
C TYR A 65 -7.42 9.94 -22.27
N ALA A 66 -7.63 10.97 -21.45
CA ALA A 66 -8.07 10.82 -20.08
C ALA A 66 -9.45 10.17 -19.96
N TRP A 67 -10.41 10.54 -20.81
CA TRP A 67 -11.74 9.93 -20.83
C TRP A 67 -11.67 8.43 -21.14
N ILE A 68 -10.80 8.00 -22.06
CA ILE A 68 -10.58 6.57 -22.33
C ILE A 68 -9.93 5.88 -21.12
N GLY A 69 -8.89 6.49 -20.54
CA GLY A 69 -8.17 5.92 -19.40
C GLY A 69 -9.03 5.77 -18.15
N MET A 70 -9.80 6.80 -17.80
CA MET A 70 -10.68 6.81 -16.63
C MET A 70 -11.85 5.81 -16.76
N LYS A 71 -12.24 5.40 -17.97
CA LYS A 71 -13.20 4.29 -18.15
C LYS A 71 -12.64 2.93 -17.77
N ILE A 72 -11.32 2.77 -17.78
CA ILE A 72 -10.68 1.53 -17.33
C ILE A 72 -10.61 1.54 -15.81
N ASP A 73 -10.03 2.60 -15.25
CA ASP A 73 -9.91 2.79 -13.80
C ASP A 73 -9.67 4.28 -13.50
N GLN A 74 -10.69 4.93 -12.92
CA GLN A 74 -10.63 6.35 -12.59
C GLN A 74 -9.64 6.63 -11.45
N ASP A 75 -9.52 5.72 -10.48
CA ASP A 75 -8.71 5.91 -9.28
C ASP A 75 -7.20 5.72 -9.53
N VAL A 76 -6.83 5.27 -10.72
CA VAL A 76 -5.45 4.94 -11.08
C VAL A 76 -4.92 5.82 -12.21
N TYR A 77 -5.77 6.63 -12.85
CA TYR A 77 -5.37 7.42 -14.02
C TYR A 77 -4.16 8.31 -13.76
N TYR A 78 -4.07 8.99 -12.60
CA TYR A 78 -2.92 9.83 -12.24
C TYR A 78 -1.56 9.13 -12.36
N ARG A 79 -1.49 7.80 -12.25
CA ARG A 79 -0.23 7.04 -12.37
C ARG A 79 0.40 7.12 -13.77
N VAL A 80 -0.35 7.47 -14.81
CA VAL A 80 0.24 7.71 -16.14
C VAL A 80 1.26 8.85 -16.10
N LEU A 81 1.06 9.84 -15.23
CA LEU A 81 1.98 10.96 -15.03
C LEU A 81 3.33 10.48 -14.46
N TRP A 82 3.38 9.35 -13.75
CA TRP A 82 4.63 8.76 -13.25
C TRP A 82 5.54 8.24 -14.35
N SER A 83 4.99 8.01 -15.55
CA SER A 83 5.76 7.59 -16.73
C SER A 83 6.50 8.77 -17.38
N LEU A 84 6.21 10.02 -16.98
CA LEU A 84 6.93 11.19 -17.46
C LEU A 84 8.37 11.17 -16.90
N PRO A 85 9.41 11.32 -17.75
CA PRO A 85 10.81 11.31 -17.30
C PRO A 85 11.22 12.66 -16.66
N VAL A 86 10.42 13.14 -15.70
CA VAL A 86 10.60 14.43 -15.01
C VAL A 86 11.98 14.50 -14.35
N GLY A 87 12.35 13.48 -13.57
CA GLY A 87 13.63 13.46 -12.85
C GLY A 87 14.84 13.56 -13.77
N VAL A 88 14.86 12.77 -14.85
CA VAL A 88 15.96 12.79 -15.84
C VAL A 88 16.06 14.16 -16.51
N LEU A 89 14.92 14.74 -16.90
CA LEU A 89 14.87 16.05 -17.55
C LEU A 89 15.39 17.16 -16.64
N VAL A 90 14.95 17.20 -15.38
CA VAL A 90 15.36 18.22 -14.40
C VAL A 90 16.86 18.09 -14.09
N CYS A 91 17.35 16.88 -13.82
CA CYS A 91 18.78 16.63 -13.59
C CYS A 91 19.64 17.03 -14.81
N TYR A 92 19.20 16.67 -16.01
CA TYR A 92 19.90 17.06 -17.23
C TYR A 92 19.94 18.58 -17.41
N SER A 93 18.83 19.27 -17.12
CA SER A 93 18.74 20.73 -17.16
C SER A 93 19.72 21.40 -16.20
N ALA A 94 19.84 20.89 -14.98
CA ALA A 94 20.81 21.39 -13.99
C ALA A 94 22.25 21.22 -14.48
N VAL A 95 22.61 20.04 -15.00
CA VAL A 95 23.93 19.78 -15.58
C VAL A 95 24.19 20.70 -16.78
N ARG A 96 23.21 20.86 -17.66
CA ARG A 96 23.32 21.75 -18.82
C ARG A 96 23.54 23.20 -18.40
N LEU A 97 22.85 23.67 -17.36
CA LEU A 97 23.10 24.99 -16.77
C LEU A 97 24.51 25.11 -16.20
N MET A 98 25.02 24.09 -15.50
CA MET A 98 26.40 24.07 -15.01
C MET A 98 27.42 24.20 -16.15
N THR A 99 27.22 23.50 -17.27
CA THR A 99 28.17 23.54 -18.40
C THR A 99 28.29 24.91 -19.07
N ARG A 100 27.32 25.82 -18.85
CA ARG A 100 27.39 27.19 -19.36
C ARG A 100 28.42 28.06 -18.64
N PHE A 101 28.73 27.74 -17.38
CA PHE A 101 29.69 28.51 -16.61
C PHE A 101 31.10 27.97 -16.83
N ARG A 102 32.08 28.87 -17.01
CA ARG A 102 33.50 28.49 -17.15
C ARG A 102 34.16 28.27 -15.78
N LEU A 103 33.80 29.07 -14.79
CA LEU A 103 34.39 29.03 -13.46
C LEU A 103 33.86 27.85 -12.64
N LEU A 104 34.77 27.15 -11.95
CA LEU A 104 34.41 26.03 -11.07
C LEU A 104 33.50 26.46 -9.92
N VAL A 105 33.72 27.65 -9.35
CA VAL A 105 32.88 28.20 -8.27
C VAL A 105 31.42 28.35 -8.71
N SER A 106 31.18 28.86 -9.92
CA SER A 106 29.83 29.00 -10.46
C SER A 106 29.17 27.64 -10.72
N LYS A 107 29.93 26.64 -11.18
CA LYS A 107 29.43 25.26 -11.34
C LYS A 107 29.05 24.65 -9.99
N ALA A 108 29.91 24.79 -9.00
CA ALA A 108 29.66 24.31 -7.64
C ALA A 108 28.43 24.97 -7.03
N LEU A 109 28.26 26.29 -7.24
CA LEU A 109 27.08 27.02 -6.79
C LEU A 109 25.79 26.47 -7.39
N VAL A 110 25.75 26.24 -8.71
CA VAL A 110 24.56 25.66 -9.37
C VAL A 110 24.26 24.26 -8.84
N PHE A 111 25.29 23.43 -8.63
CA PHE A 111 25.13 22.09 -8.05
C PHE A 111 24.54 22.15 -6.63
N VAL A 112 25.12 22.96 -5.75
CA VAL A 112 24.64 23.14 -4.37
C VAL A 112 23.20 23.66 -4.36
N MET A 113 22.88 24.64 -5.21
CA MET A 113 21.51 25.15 -5.34
C MET A 113 20.52 24.07 -5.81
N ALA A 114 20.89 23.24 -6.78
CA ALA A 114 20.04 22.14 -7.24
C ALA A 114 19.77 21.12 -6.12
N VAL A 115 20.81 20.74 -5.38
CA VAL A 115 20.69 19.84 -4.22
C VAL A 115 19.80 20.45 -3.13
N LEU A 116 19.97 21.74 -2.82
CA LEU A 116 19.15 22.44 -1.84
C LEU A 116 17.68 22.49 -2.25
N ILE A 117 17.37 22.74 -3.53
CA ILE A 117 16.00 22.69 -4.04
C ILE A 117 15.39 21.30 -3.81
N PHE A 118 16.12 20.22 -4.08
CA PHE A 118 15.61 18.87 -3.85
C PHE A 118 15.39 18.55 -2.37
N ILE A 119 16.31 18.99 -1.48
CA ILE A 119 16.17 18.77 -0.04
C ILE A 119 14.99 19.56 0.53
N LEU A 120 14.80 20.81 0.10
CA LEU A 120 13.70 21.67 0.60
C LEU A 120 12.32 21.23 0.10
N GLN A 121 12.26 20.56 -1.06
CA GLN A 121 11.01 20.10 -1.67
C GLN A 121 10.67 18.64 -1.33
N GLY A 122 11.60 17.90 -0.76
CA GLY A 122 11.45 16.49 -0.45
C GLY A 122 11.26 16.25 1.05
N ASP A 123 10.37 15.32 1.38
CA ASP A 123 10.29 14.77 2.73
C ASP A 123 11.21 13.54 2.85
N LEU A 124 11.84 13.39 4.01
CA LEU A 124 12.60 12.19 4.31
C LEU A 124 11.63 11.02 4.54
N VAL A 125 11.57 10.09 3.59
CA VAL A 125 10.65 8.94 3.63
C VAL A 125 10.74 8.15 4.94
N TYR A 126 11.95 8.03 5.51
CA TYR A 126 12.20 7.29 6.75
C TYR A 126 11.59 7.92 8.02
N THR A 127 11.07 9.15 7.97
CA THR A 127 10.37 9.75 9.13
C THR A 127 8.88 9.44 9.15
N LYS A 128 8.35 8.84 8.08
CA LYS A 128 6.92 8.46 8.00
C LYS A 128 6.66 7.20 8.84
N THR A 129 5.46 7.10 9.40
CA THR A 129 5.06 6.09 10.40
C THR A 129 5.18 4.63 9.94
N LEU A 130 5.22 4.36 8.64
CA LEU A 130 5.30 3.01 8.08
C LEU A 130 6.74 2.52 7.88
N TYR A 131 7.76 3.33 8.17
CA TYR A 131 9.16 2.95 8.04
C TYR A 131 9.77 2.72 9.42
N PHE A 132 9.98 1.45 9.76
CA PHE A 132 10.66 1.03 10.98
C PHE A 132 11.93 0.26 10.62
N LYS A 133 12.86 0.22 11.57
CA LYS A 133 14.10 -0.55 11.40
C LYS A 133 13.76 -2.04 11.27
N ALA A 134 14.38 -2.71 10.30
CA ALA A 134 14.19 -4.14 10.09
C ALA A 134 14.52 -4.94 11.36
N SER A 135 13.57 -5.76 11.79
CA SER A 135 13.71 -6.67 12.94
C SER A 135 14.22 -8.06 12.55
N ASN A 136 14.00 -8.47 11.31
CA ASN A 136 14.35 -9.80 10.78
C ASN A 136 14.71 -9.73 9.29
N ALA A 137 15.14 -10.86 8.71
CA ALA A 137 15.54 -10.96 7.30
C ALA A 137 14.41 -10.64 6.31
N TYR A 138 13.15 -10.84 6.72
CA TYR A 138 11.98 -10.56 5.90
C TYR A 138 11.60 -9.08 5.88
N HIS A 139 12.16 -8.26 6.77
CA HIS A 139 11.79 -6.84 6.94
C HIS A 139 10.30 -6.65 7.28
N ILE A 140 9.70 -7.63 7.95
CA ILE A 140 8.28 -7.67 8.34
C ILE A 140 8.19 -7.74 9.87
N PRO A 141 7.16 -7.18 10.54
CA PRO A 141 7.02 -7.34 11.98
C PRO A 141 7.04 -8.82 12.40
N GLN A 142 7.84 -9.17 13.41
CA GLN A 142 8.04 -10.56 13.83
C GLN A 142 6.72 -11.21 14.29
N GLU A 143 5.84 -10.43 14.92
CA GLU A 143 4.50 -10.87 15.33
C GLU A 143 3.66 -11.43 14.19
N VAL A 144 3.78 -10.90 12.97
CA VAL A 144 3.05 -11.41 11.81
C VAL A 144 3.57 -12.79 11.41
N ILE A 145 4.88 -12.98 11.45
CA ILE A 145 5.54 -14.26 11.12
C ILE A 145 5.11 -15.31 12.13
N ASP A 146 5.23 -15.00 13.43
CA ASP A 146 4.92 -15.94 14.50
C ASP A 146 3.43 -16.33 14.49
N VAL A 147 2.52 -15.38 14.26
CA VAL A 147 1.08 -15.66 14.12
C VAL A 147 0.80 -16.49 12.87
N ALA A 148 1.43 -16.17 11.74
CA ALA A 148 1.24 -16.89 10.49
C ALA A 148 1.74 -18.34 10.60
N ASP A 149 2.93 -18.55 11.16
CA ASP A 149 3.50 -19.88 11.37
C ASP A 149 2.68 -20.69 12.39
N ALA A 150 2.09 -20.02 13.40
CA ALA A 150 1.23 -20.68 14.36
C ALA A 150 -0.06 -21.25 13.74
N ILE A 151 -0.65 -20.59 12.75
CA ILE A 151 -1.91 -21.03 12.10
C ILE A 151 -1.69 -21.72 10.76
N LYS A 152 -0.45 -21.80 10.27
CA LYS A 152 -0.12 -22.47 9.03
C LYS A 152 -0.27 -23.98 9.20
N LEU A 153 -0.85 -24.64 8.20
CA LEU A 153 -1.01 -26.08 8.16
C LEU A 153 -0.25 -26.64 6.97
N ASP A 154 0.38 -27.80 7.14
CA ASP A 154 1.08 -28.45 6.05
C ASP A 154 0.08 -28.99 5.01
N ASN A 155 0.31 -28.70 3.73
CA ASN A 155 -0.52 -29.14 2.61
C ASN A 155 -1.98 -28.69 2.62
N TYR A 156 -2.38 -27.78 3.52
CA TYR A 156 -3.72 -27.22 3.55
C TYR A 156 -3.68 -25.71 3.82
N LYS A 157 -4.61 -24.98 3.22
CA LYS A 157 -4.72 -23.53 3.38
C LYS A 157 -5.91 -23.18 4.25
N PRO A 158 -5.73 -22.96 5.57
CA PRO A 158 -6.84 -22.61 6.44
C PRO A 158 -7.39 -21.23 6.08
N VAL A 159 -8.69 -21.07 6.34
CA VAL A 159 -9.32 -19.74 6.37
C VAL A 159 -9.17 -19.22 7.80
N ALA A 160 -8.57 -18.05 7.95
CA ALA A 160 -8.36 -17.41 9.24
C ALA A 160 -8.71 -15.92 9.15
N VAL A 161 -9.38 -15.41 10.18
CA VAL A 161 -9.58 -13.97 10.35
C VAL A 161 -8.47 -13.39 11.22
N LEU A 162 -7.89 -12.28 10.77
CA LEU A 162 -6.81 -11.58 11.47
C LEU A 162 -7.13 -10.08 11.56
N PRO A 163 -6.62 -9.39 12.60
CA PRO A 163 -6.70 -7.94 12.68
C PRO A 163 -6.12 -7.27 11.44
N SER A 164 -6.72 -6.15 11.04
CA SER A 164 -6.45 -5.47 9.78
C SER A 164 -4.99 -5.03 9.64
N GLU A 165 -4.32 -4.71 10.75
CA GLU A 165 -2.91 -4.32 10.81
C GLU A 165 -1.94 -5.43 10.37
N LEU A 166 -2.31 -6.71 10.55
CA LEU A 166 -1.46 -7.84 10.18
C LEU A 166 -1.56 -8.18 8.69
N LEU A 167 -2.68 -7.87 8.04
CA LEU A 167 -2.99 -8.35 6.68
C LEU A 167 -1.98 -7.94 5.60
N PRO A 168 -1.50 -6.68 5.53
CA PRO A 168 -0.53 -6.28 4.51
C PRO A 168 0.79 -7.04 4.61
N TYR A 169 1.19 -7.37 5.84
CA TYR A 169 2.42 -8.10 6.15
C TYR A 169 2.25 -9.60 5.96
N LEU A 170 1.10 -10.16 6.34
CA LEU A 170 0.78 -11.57 6.16
C LEU A 170 0.91 -11.95 4.68
N ARG A 171 0.36 -11.12 3.78
CA ARG A 171 0.40 -11.34 2.33
C ARG A 171 1.80 -11.20 1.73
N GLN A 172 2.72 -10.48 2.39
CA GLN A 172 4.14 -10.44 2.00
C GLN A 172 4.89 -11.67 2.47
N TYR A 173 4.49 -12.26 3.60
CA TYR A 173 5.15 -13.43 4.18
C TYR A 173 4.68 -14.76 3.56
N THR A 174 3.36 -14.97 3.43
CA THR A 174 2.79 -16.24 2.98
C THR A 174 1.47 -16.11 2.21
N ALA A 175 1.26 -17.05 1.28
CA ALA A 175 0.01 -17.23 0.54
C ALA A 175 -0.75 -18.50 0.96
N ASP A 176 -0.32 -19.14 2.06
CA ASP A 176 -0.87 -20.42 2.54
C ASP A 176 -2.06 -20.23 3.49
N ILE A 177 -2.50 -19.00 3.74
CA ILE A 177 -3.65 -18.69 4.60
C ILE A 177 -4.65 -17.84 3.80
N TYR A 178 -5.90 -18.28 3.79
CA TYR A 178 -7.01 -17.51 3.22
C TYR A 178 -7.57 -16.56 4.29
N THR A 179 -7.84 -15.31 3.89
CA THR A 179 -8.43 -14.31 4.78
C THR A 179 -9.76 -13.85 4.21
N PRO A 180 -10.83 -13.75 5.02
CA PRO A 180 -12.16 -13.33 4.56
C PRO A 180 -12.21 -11.92 3.98
N TYR A 181 -11.29 -11.07 4.44
CA TYR A 181 -11.10 -9.72 3.93
C TYR A 181 -9.60 -9.42 3.74
N GLY A 182 -9.33 -8.33 3.02
CA GLY A 182 -7.99 -7.86 2.69
C GLY A 182 -7.90 -6.34 2.67
N ARG A 183 -6.90 -5.82 1.97
CA ARG A 183 -6.70 -4.37 1.80
C ARG A 183 -7.93 -3.66 1.22
N ASN A 184 -8.77 -4.37 0.47
CA ASN A 184 -9.98 -3.82 -0.12
C ASN A 184 -10.99 -3.27 0.91
N MET A 185 -10.94 -3.72 2.17
CA MET A 185 -11.77 -3.18 3.25
C MET A 185 -11.18 -1.93 3.91
N VAL A 186 -9.87 -1.73 3.81
CA VAL A 186 -9.14 -0.65 4.49
C VAL A 186 -9.02 0.59 3.59
N GLU A 187 -9.12 0.42 2.27
CA GLU A 187 -9.02 1.51 1.30
C GLU A 187 -10.32 2.33 1.25
N PRO A 188 -10.34 3.59 1.76
CA PRO A 188 -11.58 4.36 1.90
C PRO A 188 -12.26 4.70 0.56
N ALA A 189 -11.50 4.65 -0.55
CA ALA A 189 -12.04 4.86 -1.89
C ALA A 189 -12.93 3.70 -2.36
N TRP A 190 -12.79 2.51 -1.77
CA TRP A 190 -13.49 1.31 -2.20
C TRP A 190 -14.63 1.01 -1.22
N ASN A 191 -15.88 1.23 -1.64
CA ASN A 191 -17.09 1.04 -0.82
C ASN A 191 -17.44 -0.45 -0.60
N PHE A 192 -16.50 -1.25 -0.09
CA PHE A 192 -16.76 -2.63 0.30
C PHE A 192 -17.30 -2.71 1.74
N GLN A 193 -18.25 -3.62 1.96
CA GLN A 193 -18.78 -3.94 3.27
C GLN A 193 -18.51 -5.41 3.58
N ASN A 194 -18.07 -5.70 4.79
CA ASN A 194 -17.84 -7.05 5.26
C ASN A 194 -18.17 -7.11 6.75
N ALA A 195 -19.20 -7.87 7.11
CA ALA A 195 -19.70 -7.94 8.48
C ALA A 195 -18.64 -8.48 9.46
N LEU A 196 -17.73 -9.36 9.01
CA LEU A 196 -16.64 -9.86 9.83
C LEU A 196 -15.57 -8.80 10.06
N TYR A 197 -15.25 -7.98 9.05
CA TYR A 197 -14.37 -6.83 9.23
C TYR A 197 -14.96 -5.83 10.25
N ASP A 198 -16.25 -5.51 10.10
CA ASP A 198 -16.95 -4.60 11.02
C ASP A 198 -16.99 -5.17 12.46
N ALA A 199 -17.13 -6.49 12.62
CA ALA A 199 -17.07 -7.14 13.93
C ALA A 199 -15.65 -7.09 14.55
N MET A 200 -14.61 -7.15 13.72
CA MET A 200 -13.20 -7.15 14.17
C MET A 200 -12.67 -5.73 14.48
N GLU A 201 -13.10 -4.74 13.71
CA GLU A 201 -12.53 -3.38 13.74
C GLU A 201 -13.52 -2.27 14.10
N GLY A 202 -14.81 -2.57 14.22
CA GLY A 202 -15.85 -1.56 14.48
C GLY A 202 -15.74 -0.86 15.83
N ASP A 203 -15.25 -1.56 16.88
CA ASP A 203 -14.92 -0.97 18.18
C ASP A 203 -13.39 -1.10 18.42
N PRO A 204 -12.66 0.01 18.58
CA PRO A 204 -11.21 -0.03 18.77
C PRO A 204 -10.78 -0.55 20.15
N TYR A 205 -11.71 -0.66 21.11
CA TYR A 205 -11.41 -1.04 22.51
C TYR A 205 -11.95 -2.40 22.90
N ALA A 206 -12.97 -2.93 22.21
CA ALA A 206 -13.59 -4.19 22.57
C ALA A 206 -14.08 -5.01 21.38
N TYR A 207 -14.03 -6.34 21.51
CA TYR A 207 -14.68 -7.28 20.61
C TYR A 207 -16.06 -7.68 21.17
N ASP A 208 -17.08 -7.65 20.32
CA ASP A 208 -18.32 -8.40 20.56
C ASP A 208 -18.08 -9.85 20.12
N VAL A 209 -17.82 -10.72 21.10
CA VAL A 209 -17.32 -12.08 20.84
C VAL A 209 -18.35 -12.92 20.08
N ALA A 210 -19.63 -12.81 20.44
CA ALA A 210 -20.70 -13.55 19.78
C ALA A 210 -20.83 -13.13 18.31
N GLU A 211 -20.73 -11.83 18.03
CA GLU A 211 -20.77 -11.31 16.67
C GLU A 211 -19.56 -11.76 15.83
N VAL A 212 -18.34 -11.67 16.40
CA VAL A 212 -17.11 -12.16 15.76
C VAL A 212 -17.23 -13.66 15.46
N ALA A 213 -17.63 -14.48 16.42
CA ALA A 213 -17.78 -15.92 16.26
C ALA A 213 -18.80 -16.29 15.17
N ARG A 214 -19.95 -15.60 15.15
CA ARG A 214 -20.99 -15.78 14.13
C ARG A 214 -20.48 -15.43 12.74
N CYS A 215 -19.87 -14.26 12.58
CA CYS A 215 -19.36 -13.80 11.29
C CYS A 215 -18.18 -14.67 10.80
N ALA A 216 -17.29 -15.10 11.69
CA ALA A 216 -16.19 -16.00 11.39
C ALA A 216 -16.69 -17.34 10.83
N ARG A 217 -17.76 -17.91 11.42
CA ARG A 217 -18.40 -19.14 10.92
C ARG A 217 -19.04 -18.98 9.56
N ASN A 218 -19.73 -17.86 9.32
CA ASN A 218 -20.31 -17.56 8.02
C ASN A 218 -19.25 -17.52 6.91
N GLU A 219 -18.07 -16.99 7.23
CA GLU A 219 -16.90 -16.93 6.34
C GLU A 219 -16.04 -18.21 6.37
N LYS A 220 -16.49 -19.25 7.09
CA LYS A 220 -15.81 -20.56 7.21
C LYS A 220 -14.39 -20.47 7.79
N CYS A 221 -14.16 -19.53 8.71
CA CYS A 221 -12.89 -19.40 9.40
C CYS A 221 -12.70 -20.57 10.37
N ALA A 222 -11.55 -21.24 10.27
CA ALA A 222 -11.11 -22.22 11.26
C ALA A 222 -10.42 -21.55 12.45
N PHE A 223 -9.73 -20.43 12.20
CA PHE A 223 -9.01 -19.67 13.21
C PHE A 223 -9.52 -18.23 13.30
N VAL A 224 -9.59 -17.71 14.52
CA VAL A 224 -9.90 -16.32 14.84
C VAL A 224 -8.74 -15.76 15.66
N VAL A 225 -8.02 -14.79 15.11
CA VAL A 225 -6.88 -14.13 15.76
C VAL A 225 -7.35 -12.80 16.34
N LEU A 226 -7.24 -12.61 17.65
CA LEU A 226 -7.70 -11.41 18.35
C LEU A 226 -6.53 -10.70 19.04
N PHE A 227 -6.46 -9.37 18.92
CA PHE A 227 -5.45 -8.59 19.61
C PHE A 227 -5.73 -8.55 21.11
N SER A 228 -4.74 -8.91 21.92
CA SER A 228 -4.91 -9.05 23.37
C SER A 228 -5.12 -7.72 24.10
N GLY A 229 -4.88 -6.58 23.44
CA GLY A 229 -5.14 -5.26 23.99
C GLY A 229 -6.60 -4.80 23.89
N LYS A 230 -7.45 -5.45 23.07
CA LYS A 230 -8.90 -5.17 23.04
C LYS A 230 -9.62 -6.06 24.06
N GLN A 231 -10.58 -5.50 24.79
CA GLN A 231 -11.40 -6.25 25.74
C GLN A 231 -12.35 -7.20 25.02
N MET A 232 -12.60 -8.39 25.55
CA MET A 232 -13.59 -9.32 25.00
C MET A 232 -14.90 -9.20 25.78
N ARG A 233 -16.00 -8.84 25.11
CA ARG A 233 -17.35 -8.89 25.68
C ARG A 233 -17.93 -10.27 25.39
N GLY A 234 -17.87 -11.14 26.38
CA GLY A 234 -18.19 -12.57 26.25
C GLY A 234 -16.93 -13.44 26.22
N SER A 235 -17.10 -14.72 25.91
CA SER A 235 -16.02 -15.71 25.88
C SER A 235 -16.07 -16.49 24.57
N MET A 236 -14.90 -16.64 23.93
CA MET A 236 -14.77 -17.44 22.70
C MET A 236 -15.08 -18.91 22.99
N GLU A 237 -14.79 -19.36 24.21
CA GLU A 237 -15.08 -20.70 24.72
C GLU A 237 -16.59 -20.97 24.82
N GLU A 238 -17.37 -20.01 25.30
CA GLU A 238 -18.85 -20.08 25.30
C GLU A 238 -19.42 -20.18 23.88
N GLU A 239 -18.75 -19.56 22.91
CA GLU A 239 -19.10 -19.62 21.51
C GLU A 239 -18.62 -20.91 20.81
N GLY A 240 -17.97 -21.86 21.50
CA GLY A 240 -17.52 -23.12 20.91
C GLY A 240 -16.16 -23.04 20.20
N TYR A 241 -15.29 -22.13 20.64
CA TYR A 241 -13.88 -22.10 20.29
C TYR A 241 -13.04 -22.58 21.47
N PHE A 242 -11.76 -22.84 21.24
CA PHE A 242 -10.77 -22.98 22.32
C PHE A 242 -9.54 -22.16 21.99
N LEU A 243 -8.83 -21.72 23.03
CA LEU A 243 -7.56 -21.04 22.85
C LEU A 243 -6.54 -22.04 22.31
N PHE A 244 -6.20 -21.91 21.04
CA PHE A 244 -5.25 -22.78 20.36
C PHE A 244 -3.83 -22.40 20.74
N ARG A 245 -3.47 -21.11 20.65
CA ARG A 245 -2.18 -20.57 21.08
C ARG A 245 -2.32 -19.11 21.50
N PHE A 246 -1.43 -18.66 22.38
CA PHE A 246 -1.17 -17.25 22.60
C PHE A 246 0.22 -16.93 22.05
N VAL A 247 0.29 -16.04 21.06
CA VAL A 247 1.52 -15.72 20.33
C VAL A 247 1.72 -14.22 20.32
N GLN A 248 2.83 -13.77 20.90
CA GLN A 248 3.14 -12.35 21.10
C GLN A 248 2.02 -11.62 21.86
N ASN A 249 1.21 -10.81 21.16
CA ASN A 249 0.08 -10.07 21.72
C ASN A 249 -1.26 -10.49 21.08
N TYR A 250 -1.35 -11.72 20.56
CA TYR A 250 -2.54 -12.20 19.88
C TYR A 250 -3.02 -13.53 20.48
N PHE A 251 -4.31 -13.57 20.80
CA PHE A 251 -5.02 -14.80 21.12
C PHE A 251 -5.44 -15.47 19.82
N ILE A 252 -5.04 -16.71 19.61
CA ILE A 252 -5.42 -17.51 18.45
C ILE A 252 -6.44 -18.54 18.93
N TYR A 253 -7.69 -18.34 18.53
CA TYR A 253 -8.80 -19.26 18.82
C TYR A 253 -9.07 -20.17 17.63
N MET A 254 -9.35 -21.44 17.89
CA MET A 254 -9.76 -22.42 16.87
C MET A 254 -11.18 -22.89 17.14
N ASP A 255 -12.02 -22.96 16.11
CA ASP A 255 -13.40 -23.48 16.23
C ASP A 255 -13.36 -25.01 16.37
N TYR A 256 -14.06 -25.55 17.37
CA TYR A 256 -14.15 -27.00 17.60
C TYR A 256 -14.68 -27.78 16.39
N ASN A 257 -15.48 -27.16 15.53
CA ASN A 257 -16.00 -27.77 14.30
C ASN A 257 -14.88 -28.15 13.32
N TYR A 258 -13.79 -27.39 13.28
CA TYR A 258 -12.65 -27.68 12.40
C TYR A 258 -11.59 -28.53 13.09
N TYR A 259 -11.50 -28.51 14.42
CA TYR A 259 -10.50 -29.25 15.17
C TYR A 259 -10.49 -30.75 14.81
N TRP A 260 -11.67 -31.40 14.91
CA TRP A 260 -11.78 -32.83 14.64
C TRP A 260 -11.44 -33.16 13.19
N VAL A 261 -11.90 -32.32 12.26
CA VAL A 261 -11.63 -32.48 10.82
C VAL A 261 -10.13 -32.37 10.52
N TYR A 262 -9.45 -31.38 11.09
CA TYR A 262 -8.03 -31.17 10.84
C TYR A 262 -7.18 -32.24 11.52
N LYS A 263 -7.59 -32.70 12.70
CA LYS A 263 -6.93 -33.82 13.40
C LYS A 263 -7.04 -35.12 12.61
N GLU A 264 -8.23 -35.47 12.11
CA GLU A 264 -8.44 -36.68 11.30
C GLU A 264 -7.64 -36.66 9.99
N GLN A 265 -7.40 -35.47 9.43
CA GLN A 265 -6.60 -35.29 8.22
C GLN A 265 -5.10 -35.21 8.48
N GLY A 266 -4.65 -35.32 9.74
CA GLY A 266 -3.24 -35.20 10.11
C GLY A 266 -2.66 -33.80 9.87
N LEU A 267 -3.50 -32.77 9.88
CA LEU A 267 -3.10 -31.37 9.68
C LEU A 267 -2.66 -30.68 10.97
N LEU A 268 -3.05 -31.21 12.12
CA LEU A 268 -2.66 -30.71 13.44
C LEU A 268 -1.63 -31.66 14.06
N ASP A 269 -0.67 -31.10 14.79
CA ASP A 269 0.23 -31.88 15.63
C ASP A 269 -0.56 -32.67 16.69
N GLU A 270 -0.08 -33.86 17.07
CA GLU A 270 -0.79 -34.77 17.99
C GLU A 270 -1.02 -34.14 19.39
N ASP A 271 -0.18 -33.18 19.78
CA ASP A 271 -0.11 -32.60 21.14
C ASP A 271 -0.95 -31.33 21.36
N VAL A 272 -1.73 -30.89 20.37
CA VAL A 272 -2.44 -29.59 20.38
C VAL A 272 -3.41 -29.40 21.57
N ILE A 273 -3.83 -30.48 22.27
CA ILE A 273 -4.75 -30.40 23.42
C ILE A 273 -4.07 -30.52 24.80
N GLU A 274 -2.80 -30.91 24.92
CA GLU A 274 -2.22 -31.14 26.27
C GLU A 274 -2.01 -29.87 27.11
N ALA A 275 -2.21 -28.67 26.56
CA ALA A 275 -2.05 -27.40 27.27
C ALA A 275 -3.35 -26.82 27.89
N GLY A 276 -4.49 -27.53 27.80
CA GLY A 276 -5.81 -26.99 28.17
C GLY A 276 -6.66 -27.86 29.10
N GLY A 277 -6.04 -28.61 30.01
CA GLY A 277 -6.70 -29.37 31.08
C GLY A 277 -6.46 -28.80 32.47
#